data_AF-A0A353E315-F1
#
_entry.id   AF-A0A353E315-F1
#
_cell.length_a   1.000
_cell.length_b   1.000
_cell.length_c   1.000
_cell.angle_alpha   90.00
_cell.angle_beta   90.00
_cell.angle_gamma   90.00
#
_symmetry.space_group_name_H-M   'P 1'
#
loop_
_entity.id
_entity.type
_entity.pdbx_description
1 polymer ?
#
loop_
_entity_poly.entity_id
_entity_poly.type
_entity_poly.pdbx_seq_one_letter_code
_entity_poly.pdbx_strand_id
1 'polypeptide(L)'
;MNLNKILQSLFGNKSTRDMKLIQPIVEKIKAEYPKIKALSNDELRAKTKEIQKYVQEYANEEKAKIAELKAKIEDTPIDEREGIFNQIDKLEKEALDKYEVALNEVLPTAFSIVKDTARRFAENEETIVTATDFDRELAADPSHDFITIDGDKAIYHNHWTAGGNDLKWEMVHYDVQLFGGVVLHQGKIAEMATGEGKTLVGTCPVFLNALTGNGVHVVTVNDYLAKRDSEWMGPLYMFNGLSVDCIDKHRPNSDERRKAYMADITFGTNNEFGFDYLRDNMATSPADLVQRQHNYAIVDEV
;
A
#
# COMPACT_ATOMS: atom_id res chain seq x y z
N MET A 1 31.86 3.26 -37.54
CA MET A 1 30.71 2.59 -36.89
C MET A 1 30.97 2.61 -35.39
N ASN A 2 30.10 3.24 -34.59
CA ASN A 2 30.38 3.59 -33.20
C ASN A 2 30.26 2.34 -32.29
N LEU A 3 31.28 2.02 -31.50
CA LEU A 3 31.30 0.86 -30.60
C LEU A 3 30.09 0.86 -29.65
N ASN A 4 29.65 2.05 -29.23
CA ASN A 4 28.44 2.24 -28.42
C ASN A 4 27.16 1.87 -29.16
N LYS A 5 27.06 2.12 -30.48
CA LYS A 5 25.90 1.70 -31.28
C LYS A 5 25.87 0.18 -31.48
N ILE A 6 27.03 -0.45 -31.62
CA ILE A 6 27.15 -1.92 -31.73
C ILE A 6 26.77 -2.57 -30.39
N LEU A 7 27.31 -2.08 -29.27
CA LEU A 7 26.98 -2.55 -27.92
C LEU A 7 25.50 -2.31 -27.55
N GLN A 8 24.91 -1.16 -27.90
CA GLN A 8 23.49 -0.91 -27.73
C GLN A 8 22.63 -1.81 -28.63
N SER A 9 23.05 -2.09 -29.86
CA SER A 9 22.32 -3.01 -30.75
C SER A 9 22.38 -4.47 -30.29
N LEU A 10 23.50 -4.88 -29.67
CA LEU A 10 23.71 -6.26 -29.21
C LEU A 10 23.12 -6.52 -27.82
N PHE A 11 23.14 -5.53 -26.91
CA PHE A 11 22.74 -5.71 -25.52
C PHE A 11 21.56 -4.82 -25.06
N GLY A 12 20.99 -3.98 -25.94
CA GLY A 12 19.97 -3.00 -25.59
C GLY A 12 20.48 -1.86 -24.70
N ASN A 13 19.62 -0.86 -24.43
CA ASN A 13 19.87 0.15 -23.42
C ASN A 13 19.38 -0.34 -22.02
N LYS A 14 19.68 0.41 -20.95
CA LYS A 14 19.29 0.04 -19.58
C LYS A 14 17.77 -0.23 -19.46
N SER A 15 16.95 0.66 -20.02
CA SER A 15 15.49 0.52 -20.06
C SER A 15 15.05 -0.79 -20.73
N THR A 16 15.60 -1.15 -21.89
CA THR A 16 15.27 -2.42 -22.56
C THR A 16 15.66 -3.65 -21.72
N ARG A 17 16.76 -3.57 -20.96
CA ARG A 17 17.18 -4.66 -20.06
C ARG A 17 16.25 -4.77 -18.85
N ASP A 18 15.91 -3.64 -18.22
CA ASP A 18 14.98 -3.60 -17.09
C ASP A 18 13.59 -4.11 -17.49
N MET A 19 13.08 -3.71 -18.66
CA MET A 19 11.83 -4.25 -19.22
C MET A 19 11.87 -5.77 -19.39
N LYS A 20 13.01 -6.33 -19.85
CA LYS A 20 13.16 -7.80 -19.99
C LYS A 20 13.12 -8.53 -18.64
N LEU A 21 13.53 -7.89 -17.55
CA LEU A 21 13.44 -8.45 -16.21
C LEU A 21 12.02 -8.36 -15.64
N ILE A 22 11.26 -7.34 -16.01
CA ILE A 22 9.89 -7.10 -15.52
C ILE A 22 8.84 -7.86 -16.34
N GLN A 23 9.06 -8.05 -17.65
CA GLN A 23 8.12 -8.73 -18.55
C GLN A 23 7.64 -10.08 -18.00
N PRO A 24 8.50 -10.98 -17.47
CA PRO A 24 8.04 -12.26 -16.93
C PRO A 24 7.10 -12.10 -15.73
N ILE A 25 7.27 -11.04 -14.94
CA ILE A 25 6.38 -10.73 -13.80
C ILE A 25 5.02 -10.27 -14.31
N VAL A 26 5.00 -9.38 -15.31
CA VAL A 26 3.75 -8.91 -15.93
C VAL A 26 3.01 -10.03 -16.65
N GLU A 27 3.71 -10.95 -17.31
CA GLU A 27 3.07 -12.14 -17.87
C GLU A 27 2.47 -13.06 -16.79
N LYS A 28 3.08 -13.16 -15.61
CA LYS A 28 2.46 -13.87 -14.46
C LYS A 28 1.19 -13.16 -13.99
N ILE A 29 1.19 -11.83 -13.88
CA ILE A 29 -0.02 -11.04 -13.55
C ILE A 29 -1.12 -11.34 -14.58
N LYS A 30 -0.80 -11.27 -15.87
CA LYS A 30 -1.76 -11.55 -16.95
C LYS A 30 -2.29 -13.00 -16.95
N ALA A 31 -1.45 -13.96 -16.59
CA ALA A 31 -1.83 -15.36 -16.48
C ALA A 31 -2.73 -15.63 -15.25
N GLU A 32 -2.56 -14.87 -14.17
CA GLU A 32 -3.37 -15.00 -12.95
C GLU A 32 -4.71 -14.26 -13.07
N TYR A 33 -4.75 -13.14 -13.79
CA TYR A 33 -5.92 -12.28 -13.91
C TYR A 33 -7.23 -12.99 -14.30
N PRO A 34 -7.28 -13.95 -15.25
CA PRO A 34 -8.52 -14.67 -15.58
C PRO A 34 -9.14 -15.39 -14.38
N LYS A 35 -8.33 -15.91 -13.46
CA LYS A 35 -8.81 -16.59 -12.25
C LYS A 35 -9.43 -15.60 -11.27
N ILE A 36 -8.78 -14.45 -11.09
CA ILE A 36 -9.27 -13.38 -10.21
C ILE A 36 -10.55 -12.76 -10.77
N LYS A 37 -10.60 -12.50 -12.07
CA LYS A 37 -11.78 -11.97 -12.75
C LYS A 37 -13.00 -12.87 -12.60
N ALA A 38 -12.81 -14.19 -12.48
CA ALA A 38 -13.89 -15.17 -12.34
C ALA A 38 -14.51 -15.20 -10.92
N LEU A 39 -13.87 -14.58 -9.92
CA LEU A 39 -14.38 -14.54 -8.55
C LEU A 39 -15.63 -13.66 -8.44
N SER A 40 -16.54 -13.98 -7.54
CA SER A 40 -17.56 -13.04 -7.05
C SER A 40 -16.93 -11.89 -6.25
N ASN A 41 -17.71 -10.86 -5.91
CA ASN A 41 -17.20 -9.74 -5.12
C ASN A 41 -16.72 -10.21 -3.72
N ASP A 42 -17.47 -11.10 -3.08
CA ASP A 42 -17.11 -11.65 -1.77
C ASP A 42 -15.88 -12.57 -1.86
N GLU A 43 -15.79 -13.41 -2.90
CA GLU A 43 -14.60 -14.25 -3.12
C GLU A 43 -13.34 -13.43 -3.42
N LEU A 44 -13.48 -12.28 -4.10
CA LEU A 44 -12.37 -11.36 -4.32
C LEU A 44 -11.84 -10.80 -2.99
N ARG A 45 -12.73 -10.34 -2.11
CA ARG A 45 -12.36 -9.86 -0.76
C ARG A 45 -11.75 -10.98 0.09
N ALA A 46 -12.30 -12.19 0.01
CA ALA A 46 -11.75 -13.37 0.68
C ALA A 46 -10.34 -13.69 0.17
N LYS A 47 -10.10 -13.55 -1.14
CA LYS A 47 -8.76 -13.75 -1.72
C LYS A 47 -7.76 -12.71 -1.23
N THR A 48 -8.17 -11.46 -1.04
CA THR A 48 -7.33 -10.44 -0.38
C THR A 48 -6.94 -10.87 1.02
N LYS A 49 -7.90 -11.34 1.85
CA LYS A 49 -7.60 -11.78 3.21
C LYS A 49 -6.71 -13.03 3.25
N GLU A 50 -6.86 -13.93 2.29
CA GLU A 50 -5.99 -15.10 2.13
C GLU A 50 -4.53 -14.68 1.90
N ILE A 51 -4.26 -13.81 0.91
CA ILE A 51 -2.89 -13.38 0.61
C ILE A 51 -2.33 -12.44 1.68
N GLN A 52 -3.17 -11.62 2.32
CA GLN A 52 -2.77 -10.80 3.46
C GLN A 52 -2.27 -11.68 4.61
N LYS A 53 -3.05 -12.72 4.95
CA LYS A 53 -2.67 -13.69 5.97
C LYS A 53 -1.37 -14.41 5.61
N TYR A 54 -1.25 -14.89 4.38
CA TYR A 54 -0.02 -15.54 3.90
C TYR A 54 1.22 -14.65 4.11
N VAL A 55 1.15 -13.39 3.66
CA VAL A 55 2.25 -12.44 3.80
C VAL A 55 2.58 -12.23 5.27
N GLN A 56 1.59 -11.93 6.11
CA GLN A 56 1.80 -11.62 7.53
C GLN A 56 2.40 -12.79 8.30
N GLU A 57 1.91 -14.02 8.03
CA GLU A 57 2.37 -15.23 8.70
C GLU A 57 3.78 -15.65 8.29
N TYR A 58 4.27 -15.18 7.14
CA TYR A 58 5.57 -15.56 6.58
C TYR A 58 6.76 -15.20 7.49
N ALA A 59 6.62 -14.17 8.33
CA ALA A 59 7.62 -13.76 9.32
C ALA A 59 7.15 -13.91 10.79
N ASN A 60 6.18 -14.81 11.05
CA ASN A 60 5.66 -15.04 12.40
C ASN A 60 6.75 -15.50 13.39
N GLU A 61 7.69 -16.31 12.91
CA GLU A 61 8.79 -16.81 13.75
C GLU A 61 9.67 -15.66 14.27
N GLU A 62 10.06 -14.74 13.38
CA GLU A 62 10.86 -13.57 13.73
C GLU A 62 10.07 -12.63 14.64
N LYS A 63 8.79 -12.37 14.32
CA LYS A 63 7.91 -11.55 15.14
C LYS A 63 7.76 -12.10 16.57
N ALA A 64 7.60 -13.41 16.71
CA ALA A 64 7.52 -14.06 18.03
C ALA A 64 8.82 -13.88 18.83
N LYS A 65 9.99 -14.13 18.21
CA LYS A 65 11.29 -13.93 18.84
C LYS A 65 11.54 -12.47 19.23
N ILE A 66 11.17 -11.53 18.37
CA ILE A 66 11.27 -10.08 18.66
C ILE A 66 10.40 -9.73 19.87
N ALA A 67 9.16 -10.23 19.94
CA ALA A 67 8.26 -9.98 21.08
C ALA A 67 8.83 -10.55 22.39
N GLU A 68 9.38 -11.76 22.35
CA GLU A 68 10.05 -12.39 23.50
C GLU A 68 11.28 -11.60 23.97
N LEU A 69 12.07 -11.07 23.05
CA LEU A 69 13.22 -10.22 23.36
C LEU A 69 12.79 -8.88 23.95
N LYS A 70 11.78 -8.22 23.34
CA LYS A 70 11.23 -6.94 23.83
C LYS A 70 10.66 -7.05 25.24
N ALA A 71 9.96 -8.15 25.55
CA ALA A 71 9.41 -8.40 26.88
C ALA A 71 10.47 -8.52 27.99
N LYS A 72 11.71 -8.90 27.64
CA LYS A 72 12.83 -9.01 28.60
C LYS A 72 13.52 -7.67 28.88
N ILE A 73 13.33 -6.66 28.03
CA ILE A 73 14.08 -5.40 28.11
C ILE A 73 13.84 -4.66 29.43
N GLU A 74 12.59 -4.60 29.89
CA GLU A 74 12.24 -3.87 31.11
C GLU A 74 13.00 -4.41 32.34
N ASP A 75 13.12 -5.74 32.44
CA ASP A 75 13.78 -6.44 33.54
C ASP A 75 15.31 -6.61 33.36
N THR A 76 15.84 -6.31 32.16
CA THR A 76 17.27 -6.45 31.87
C THR A 76 18.05 -5.20 32.31
N PRO A 77 19.18 -5.34 33.04
CA PRO A 77 20.08 -4.23 33.36
C PRO A 77 20.51 -3.45 32.11
N ILE A 78 20.61 -2.13 32.20
CA ILE A 78 20.82 -1.24 31.04
C ILE A 78 22.08 -1.62 30.24
N ASP A 79 23.15 -2.02 30.93
CA ASP A 79 24.43 -2.46 30.38
C ASP A 79 24.35 -3.80 29.62
N GLU A 80 23.31 -4.60 29.85
CA GLU A 80 23.09 -5.88 29.16
C GLU A 80 22.06 -5.76 28.01
N ARG A 81 21.35 -4.63 27.89
CA ARG A 81 20.32 -4.42 26.86
C ARG A 81 20.88 -4.33 25.45
N GLU A 82 22.12 -3.88 25.28
CA GLU A 82 22.74 -3.70 23.96
C GLU A 82 22.72 -5.01 23.13
N GLY A 83 23.02 -6.15 23.76
CA GLY A 83 22.98 -7.45 23.10
C GLY A 83 21.57 -7.86 22.65
N ILE A 84 20.55 -7.48 23.41
CA ILE A 84 19.14 -7.74 23.08
C ILE A 84 18.70 -6.87 21.90
N PHE A 85 19.03 -5.57 21.91
CA PHE A 85 18.71 -4.66 20.81
C PHE A 85 19.36 -5.11 19.49
N ASN A 86 20.64 -5.50 19.51
CA ASN A 86 21.32 -6.02 18.32
C ASN A 86 20.65 -7.29 17.75
N GLN A 87 20.09 -8.15 18.62
CA GLN A 87 19.34 -9.33 18.17
C GLN A 87 17.97 -8.96 17.57
N ILE A 88 17.27 -7.99 18.18
CA ILE A 88 16.01 -7.46 17.65
C ILE A 88 16.25 -6.88 16.26
N ASP A 89 17.24 -6.01 16.07
CA ASP A 89 17.53 -5.38 14.78
C ASP A 89 17.83 -6.42 13.69
N LYS A 90 18.56 -7.48 14.05
CA LYS A 90 18.84 -8.59 13.13
C LYS A 90 17.56 -9.32 12.73
N LEU A 91 16.70 -9.66 13.69
CA LEU A 91 15.43 -10.34 13.43
C LEU A 91 14.46 -9.46 12.65
N GLU A 92 14.44 -8.15 12.91
CA GLU A 92 13.61 -7.20 12.17
C GLU A 92 14.06 -7.15 10.70
N LYS A 93 15.36 -7.15 10.43
CA LYS A 93 15.88 -7.28 9.06
C LYS A 93 15.51 -8.62 8.41
N GLU A 94 15.66 -9.74 9.13
CA GLU A 94 15.27 -11.07 8.63
C GLU A 94 13.77 -11.13 8.31
N ALA A 95 12.92 -10.49 9.11
CA ALA A 95 11.49 -10.38 8.86
C ALA A 95 11.18 -9.57 7.60
N LEU A 96 11.88 -8.45 7.36
CA LEU A 96 11.73 -7.66 6.14
C LEU A 96 12.14 -8.43 4.88
N ASP A 97 13.28 -9.13 4.92
CA ASP A 97 13.72 -9.98 3.80
C ASP A 97 12.69 -11.09 3.50
N LYS A 98 12.10 -11.68 4.55
CA LYS A 98 11.01 -12.65 4.43
C LYS A 98 9.75 -12.03 3.83
N TYR A 99 9.35 -10.83 4.25
CA TYR A 99 8.21 -10.13 3.64
C TYR A 99 8.45 -9.84 2.16
N GLU A 100 9.65 -9.42 1.76
CA GLU A 100 9.95 -9.20 0.34
C GLU A 100 9.75 -10.48 -0.51
N VAL A 101 10.14 -11.65 0.01
CA VAL A 101 9.88 -12.93 -0.67
C VAL A 101 8.37 -13.18 -0.81
N ALA A 102 7.63 -13.10 0.30
CA ALA A 102 6.18 -13.34 0.30
C ALA A 102 5.43 -12.36 -0.62
N LEU A 103 5.80 -11.08 -0.59
CA LEU A 103 5.22 -10.04 -1.45
C LEU A 103 5.46 -10.36 -2.93
N ASN A 104 6.68 -10.75 -3.31
CA ASN A 104 6.98 -11.14 -4.69
C ASN A 104 6.19 -12.38 -5.15
N GLU A 105 5.92 -13.32 -4.26
CA GLU A 105 5.11 -14.51 -4.55
C GLU A 105 3.64 -14.17 -4.78
N VAL A 106 3.07 -13.27 -3.96
CA VAL A 106 1.64 -12.88 -4.09
C VAL A 106 1.41 -11.74 -5.07
N LEU A 107 2.47 -11.06 -5.55
CA LEU A 107 2.38 -9.91 -6.45
C LEU A 107 1.45 -10.14 -7.65
N PRO A 108 1.52 -11.26 -8.40
CA PRO A 108 0.61 -11.50 -9.53
C PRO A 108 -0.86 -11.47 -9.14
N THR A 109 -1.18 -12.05 -7.98
CA THR A 109 -2.52 -12.10 -7.40
C THR A 109 -2.95 -10.73 -6.91
N ALA A 110 -2.11 -10.03 -6.14
CA ALA A 110 -2.41 -8.72 -5.58
C ALA A 110 -2.68 -7.67 -6.68
N PHE A 111 -1.85 -7.63 -7.72
CA PHE A 111 -2.04 -6.71 -8.85
C PHE A 111 -3.31 -7.05 -9.64
N SER A 112 -3.62 -8.34 -9.79
CA SER A 112 -4.86 -8.78 -10.43
C SER A 112 -6.10 -8.40 -9.62
N ILE A 113 -6.03 -8.45 -8.28
CA ILE A 113 -7.11 -8.00 -7.39
C ILE A 113 -7.38 -6.51 -7.59
N VAL A 114 -6.35 -5.67 -7.49
CA VAL A 114 -6.51 -4.21 -7.65
C VAL A 114 -7.06 -3.86 -9.02
N LYS A 115 -6.54 -4.50 -10.09
CA LYS A 115 -7.03 -4.31 -11.46
C LYS A 115 -8.50 -4.73 -11.61
N ASP A 116 -8.90 -5.84 -11.01
CA ASP A 116 -10.28 -6.33 -11.10
C ASP A 116 -11.24 -5.51 -10.22
N THR A 117 -10.82 -5.02 -9.05
CA THR A 117 -11.59 -4.05 -8.26
C THR A 117 -11.84 -2.77 -9.06
N ALA A 118 -10.80 -2.21 -9.69
CA ALA A 118 -10.93 -1.03 -10.54
C ALA A 118 -11.89 -1.29 -11.72
N ARG A 119 -11.83 -2.47 -12.35
CA ARG A 119 -12.80 -2.88 -13.38
C ARG A 119 -14.22 -2.95 -12.84
N ARG A 120 -14.45 -3.55 -11.66
CA ARG A 120 -15.79 -3.68 -11.07
C ARG A 120 -16.43 -2.31 -10.83
N PHE A 121 -15.68 -1.34 -10.31
CA PHE A 121 -16.16 0.02 -10.16
C PHE A 121 -16.41 0.71 -11.51
N ALA A 122 -15.54 0.51 -12.50
CA ALA A 122 -15.73 1.13 -13.81
C ALA A 122 -16.94 0.57 -14.59
N GLU A 123 -17.23 -0.72 -14.42
CA GLU A 123 -18.27 -1.42 -15.20
C GLU A 123 -19.64 -1.49 -14.51
N ASN A 124 -19.72 -1.21 -13.20
CA ASN A 124 -20.96 -1.32 -12.42
C ASN A 124 -21.20 -0.04 -11.62
N GLU A 125 -22.45 0.41 -11.54
CA GLU A 125 -22.82 1.56 -10.67
C GLU A 125 -22.67 1.20 -9.18
N GLU A 126 -22.93 -0.06 -8.85
CA GLU A 126 -22.85 -0.58 -7.49
C GLU A 126 -22.12 -1.94 -7.47
N THR A 127 -21.23 -2.10 -6.50
CA THR A 127 -20.55 -3.37 -6.20
C THR A 127 -20.99 -3.84 -4.82
N ILE A 128 -21.84 -4.86 -4.79
CA ILE A 128 -22.47 -5.35 -3.56
C ILE A 128 -21.66 -6.52 -2.98
N VAL A 129 -21.41 -6.48 -1.68
CA VAL A 129 -20.72 -7.51 -0.89
C VAL A 129 -21.44 -7.76 0.42
N THR A 130 -21.11 -8.86 1.08
CA THR A 130 -21.53 -9.10 2.46
C THR A 130 -20.83 -8.09 3.39
N ALA A 131 -21.61 -7.36 4.20
CA ALA A 131 -21.09 -6.33 5.08
C ALA A 131 -20.27 -6.93 6.23
N THR A 132 -19.04 -6.43 6.38
CA THR A 132 -18.18 -6.66 7.53
C THR A 132 -18.32 -5.54 8.55
N ASP A 133 -17.78 -5.71 9.76
CA ASP A 133 -17.75 -4.62 10.75
C ASP A 133 -16.96 -3.40 10.23
N PHE A 134 -15.87 -3.64 9.48
CA PHE A 134 -15.11 -2.58 8.83
C PHE A 134 -15.95 -1.78 7.84
N ASP A 135 -16.80 -2.43 7.04
CA ASP A 135 -17.71 -1.72 6.12
C ASP A 135 -18.71 -0.83 6.88
N ARG A 136 -19.19 -1.30 8.04
CA ARG A 136 -20.13 -0.53 8.88
C ARG A 136 -19.45 0.66 9.53
N GLU A 137 -18.19 0.52 9.95
CA GLU A 137 -17.37 1.62 10.46
C GLU A 137 -17.12 2.66 9.37
N LEU A 138 -16.78 2.23 8.15
CA LEU A 138 -16.59 3.13 7.01
C LEU A 138 -17.87 3.92 6.70
N ALA A 139 -19.01 3.23 6.58
CA ALA A 139 -20.30 3.86 6.26
C ALA A 139 -20.87 4.73 7.39
N ALA A 140 -20.33 4.65 8.61
CA ALA A 140 -20.71 5.53 9.71
C ALA A 140 -20.09 6.93 9.58
N ASP A 141 -18.99 7.07 8.83
CA ASP A 141 -18.40 8.36 8.51
C ASP A 141 -19.14 8.98 7.30
N PRO A 142 -19.82 10.12 7.45
CA PRO A 142 -20.56 10.75 6.35
C PRO A 142 -19.65 11.28 5.22
N SER A 143 -18.33 11.36 5.43
CA SER A 143 -17.37 11.68 4.37
C SER A 143 -17.05 10.50 3.44
N HIS A 144 -17.43 9.28 3.81
CA HIS A 144 -17.30 8.08 2.98
C HIS A 144 -18.57 7.86 2.15
N ASP A 145 -18.87 8.78 1.23
CA ASP A 145 -20.02 8.71 0.34
C ASP A 145 -19.92 7.61 -0.75
N PHE A 146 -18.77 6.91 -0.83
CA PHE A 146 -18.57 5.74 -1.70
C PHE A 146 -19.24 4.45 -1.19
N ILE A 147 -19.77 4.41 0.04
CA ILE A 147 -20.31 3.19 0.64
C ILE A 147 -21.61 3.44 1.41
N THR A 148 -22.58 2.54 1.24
CA THR A 148 -23.80 2.46 2.06
C THR A 148 -24.03 1.04 2.61
N ILE A 149 -24.82 0.94 3.68
CA ILE A 149 -25.19 -0.32 4.31
C ILE A 149 -26.69 -0.54 4.20
N ASP A 150 -27.08 -1.69 3.63
CA ASP A 150 -28.45 -2.18 3.59
C ASP A 150 -28.52 -3.59 4.20
N GLY A 151 -28.99 -3.67 5.45
CA GLY A 151 -29.07 -4.93 6.21
C GLY A 151 -27.72 -5.62 6.38
N ASP A 152 -27.56 -6.79 5.72
CA ASP A 152 -26.34 -7.60 5.70
C ASP A 152 -25.40 -7.26 4.53
N LYS A 153 -25.74 -6.26 3.71
CA LYS A 153 -24.98 -5.87 2.52
C LYS A 153 -24.28 -4.54 2.70
N ALA A 154 -23.07 -4.48 2.15
CA ALA A 154 -22.36 -3.23 1.89
C ALA A 154 -22.40 -2.98 0.38
N ILE A 155 -22.82 -1.77 0.01
CA ILE A 155 -22.98 -1.33 -1.37
C ILE A 155 -21.92 -0.28 -1.63
N TYR A 156 -20.93 -0.64 -2.44
CA TYR A 156 -19.89 0.30 -2.87
C TYR A 156 -20.32 0.96 -4.18
N HIS A 157 -20.42 2.29 -4.17
CA HIS A 157 -20.78 3.11 -5.31
C HIS A 157 -19.56 3.36 -6.20
N ASN A 158 -19.79 3.54 -7.50
CA ASN A 158 -18.70 3.86 -8.43
C ASN A 158 -18.40 5.35 -8.57
N HIS A 159 -18.99 6.20 -7.73
CA HIS A 159 -18.66 7.61 -7.67
C HIS A 159 -18.64 8.07 -6.22
N TRP A 160 -17.82 9.08 -5.93
CA TRP A 160 -17.66 9.63 -4.59
C TRP A 160 -16.96 10.99 -4.63
N THR A 161 -17.05 11.72 -3.52
CA THR A 161 -16.39 13.01 -3.39
C THR A 161 -14.89 12.84 -3.17
N ALA A 162 -14.07 13.44 -4.05
CA ALA A 162 -12.63 13.55 -3.84
C ALA A 162 -12.12 14.94 -4.23
N GLY A 163 -11.36 15.58 -3.33
CA GLY A 163 -10.90 16.95 -3.53
C GLY A 163 -12.04 17.95 -3.74
N GLY A 164 -13.20 17.68 -3.16
CA GLY A 164 -14.41 18.51 -3.26
C GLY A 164 -15.23 18.34 -4.55
N ASN A 165 -14.92 17.36 -5.39
CA ASN A 165 -15.69 17.06 -6.60
C ASN A 165 -16.25 15.64 -6.53
N ASP A 166 -17.50 15.44 -6.97
CA ASP A 166 -18.07 14.11 -7.18
C ASP A 166 -17.44 13.50 -8.44
N LEU A 167 -16.62 12.46 -8.25
CA LEU A 167 -15.87 11.81 -9.31
C LEU A 167 -16.40 10.40 -9.53
N LYS A 168 -16.79 10.11 -10.76
CA LYS A 168 -17.09 8.74 -11.20
C LYS A 168 -15.80 7.99 -11.52
N TRP A 169 -15.69 6.76 -11.03
CA TRP A 169 -14.61 5.84 -11.34
C TRP A 169 -14.81 5.21 -12.71
N GLU A 170 -13.93 5.53 -13.66
CA GLU A 170 -13.99 5.04 -15.04
C GLU A 170 -12.66 4.39 -15.49
N MET A 171 -11.80 4.05 -14.54
CA MET A 171 -10.41 3.65 -14.80
C MET A 171 -10.18 2.16 -14.62
N VAL A 172 -9.42 1.56 -15.55
CA VAL A 172 -8.94 0.16 -15.47
C VAL A 172 -7.48 0.12 -15.89
N HIS A 173 -6.64 -0.61 -15.15
CA HIS A 173 -5.21 -0.65 -15.42
C HIS A 173 -4.85 -1.25 -16.80
N TYR A 174 -4.10 -0.49 -17.59
CA TYR A 174 -3.41 -0.97 -18.78
C TYR A 174 -2.16 -1.78 -18.43
N ASP A 175 -1.70 -2.61 -19.35
CA ASP A 175 -0.52 -3.46 -19.13
C ASP A 175 0.73 -2.63 -18.82
N VAL A 176 0.91 -1.47 -19.47
CA VAL A 176 2.03 -0.54 -19.19
C VAL A 176 2.00 0.01 -17.76
N GLN A 177 0.82 0.13 -17.17
CA GLN A 177 0.68 0.58 -15.79
C GLN A 177 1.06 -0.54 -14.80
N LEU A 178 0.80 -1.80 -15.16
CA LEU A 178 1.29 -2.96 -14.40
C LEU A 178 2.82 -3.01 -14.39
N PHE A 179 3.49 -2.66 -15.50
CA PHE A 179 4.94 -2.49 -15.52
C PHE A 179 5.41 -1.43 -14.52
N GLY A 180 4.80 -0.24 -14.55
CA GLY A 180 5.12 0.84 -13.62
C GLY A 180 4.95 0.41 -12.16
N GLY A 181 3.88 -0.31 -11.84
CA GLY A 181 3.64 -0.83 -10.49
C GLY A 181 4.72 -1.81 -10.03
N VAL A 182 5.19 -2.71 -10.90
CA VAL A 182 6.29 -3.64 -10.57
C VAL A 182 7.60 -2.89 -10.35
N VAL A 183 7.89 -1.86 -11.16
CA VAL A 183 9.07 -1.00 -10.99
C VAL A 183 9.05 -0.32 -9.62
N LEU A 184 7.92 0.27 -9.23
CA LEU A 184 7.76 0.93 -7.93
C LEU A 184 7.91 -0.06 -6.77
N HIS A 185 7.33 -1.26 -6.87
CA HIS A 185 7.51 -2.30 -5.85
C HIS A 185 8.98 -2.69 -5.67
N GLN A 186 9.77 -2.73 -6.76
CA GLN A 186 11.21 -2.99 -6.72
C GLN A 186 12.06 -1.81 -6.19
N GLY A 187 11.44 -0.75 -5.64
CA GLY A 187 12.15 0.41 -5.11
C GLY A 187 12.84 1.27 -6.18
N LYS A 188 12.34 1.22 -7.43
CA LYS A 188 12.88 1.98 -8.56
C LYS A 188 11.94 3.11 -8.97
N ILE A 189 12.47 4.08 -9.71
CA ILE A 189 11.70 5.18 -10.30
C ILE A 189 11.02 4.68 -11.59
N ALA A 190 9.69 4.82 -11.66
CA ALA A 190 8.91 4.58 -12.85
C ALA A 190 8.67 5.90 -13.60
N GLU A 191 9.49 6.18 -14.62
CA GLU A 191 9.29 7.35 -15.49
C GLU A 191 8.13 7.09 -16.46
N MET A 192 7.08 7.89 -16.35
CA MET A 192 5.87 7.80 -17.18
C MET A 192 5.47 9.19 -17.67
N ALA A 193 5.01 9.28 -18.92
CA ALA A 193 4.55 10.55 -19.47
C ALA A 193 3.29 11.05 -18.74
N THR A 194 3.09 12.37 -18.74
CA THR A 194 1.85 12.97 -18.21
C THR A 194 0.65 12.42 -18.97
N GLY A 195 -0.37 11.96 -18.24
CA GLY A 195 -1.56 11.33 -18.81
C GLY A 195 -1.52 9.79 -18.81
N GLU A 196 -0.40 9.15 -18.51
CA GLU A 196 -0.28 7.68 -18.42
C GLU A 196 -0.90 7.08 -17.14
N GLY A 197 -1.51 7.91 -16.29
CA GLY A 197 -2.20 7.47 -15.07
C GLY A 197 -1.28 7.12 -13.90
N LYS A 198 -0.28 7.96 -13.60
CA LYS A 198 0.67 7.78 -12.48
C LYS A 198 -0.01 7.46 -11.14
N THR A 199 -1.08 8.17 -10.82
CA THR A 199 -1.86 7.95 -9.59
C THR A 199 -2.46 6.53 -9.55
N LEU A 200 -3.00 6.05 -10.66
CA LEU A 200 -3.56 4.70 -10.78
C LEU A 200 -2.47 3.62 -10.72
N VAL A 201 -1.30 3.88 -11.31
CA VAL A 201 -0.14 2.97 -11.27
C VAL A 201 0.30 2.70 -9.84
N GLY A 202 0.30 3.73 -8.99
CA GLY A 202 0.67 3.62 -7.58
C GLY A 202 -0.23 2.67 -6.78
N THR A 203 -1.46 2.42 -7.21
CA THR A 203 -2.39 1.62 -6.39
C THR A 203 -1.98 0.17 -6.24
N CYS A 204 -1.39 -0.44 -7.27
CA CYS A 204 -0.90 -1.82 -7.22
C CYS A 204 0.23 -2.04 -6.18
N PRO A 205 1.36 -1.30 -6.22
CA PRO A 205 2.43 -1.45 -5.24
C PRO A 205 2.05 -0.95 -3.85
N VAL A 206 1.19 0.08 -3.72
CA VAL A 206 0.66 0.51 -2.41
C VAL A 206 -0.12 -0.64 -1.77
N PHE A 207 -1.09 -1.21 -2.49
CA PHE A 207 -1.90 -2.32 -2.01
C PHE A 207 -1.04 -3.54 -1.62
N LEU A 208 -0.10 -3.92 -2.49
CA LEU A 208 0.79 -5.06 -2.25
C LEU A 208 1.59 -4.88 -0.96
N ASN A 209 2.30 -3.75 -0.80
CA ASN A 209 3.17 -3.54 0.37
C ASN A 209 2.37 -3.34 1.67
N ALA A 210 1.13 -2.85 1.58
CA ALA A 210 0.23 -2.70 2.73
C ALA A 210 -0.20 -4.07 3.32
N LEU A 211 -0.13 -5.17 2.54
CA LEU A 211 -0.47 -6.51 3.04
C LEU A 211 0.38 -6.96 4.24
N THR A 212 1.58 -6.40 4.40
CA THR A 212 2.46 -6.66 5.55
C THR A 212 1.88 -6.22 6.89
N GLY A 213 0.98 -5.22 6.89
CA GLY A 213 0.51 -4.53 8.09
C GLY A 213 1.53 -3.56 8.70
N ASN A 214 2.71 -3.40 8.07
CA ASN A 214 3.76 -2.50 8.56
C ASN A 214 3.58 -1.05 8.07
N GLY A 215 2.67 -0.84 7.12
CA GLY A 215 2.32 0.49 6.60
C GLY A 215 2.95 0.89 5.30
N VAL A 216 2.25 1.76 4.58
CA VAL A 216 2.73 2.41 3.36
C VAL A 216 2.51 3.91 3.45
N HIS A 217 3.56 4.69 3.22
CA HIS A 217 3.47 6.14 3.09
C HIS A 217 3.35 6.53 1.61
N VAL A 218 2.29 7.24 1.25
CA VAL A 218 2.13 7.85 -0.08
C VAL A 218 2.41 9.34 0.05
N VAL A 219 3.56 9.77 -0.46
CA VAL A 219 4.06 11.13 -0.32
C VAL A 219 3.71 11.94 -1.57
N THR A 220 3.07 13.08 -1.37
CA THR A 220 2.74 14.02 -2.45
C THR A 220 3.38 15.39 -2.21
N VAL A 221 3.31 16.27 -3.21
CA VAL A 221 3.98 17.58 -3.17
C VAL A 221 3.20 18.65 -2.39
N ASN A 222 1.89 18.47 -2.15
CA ASN A 222 1.08 19.42 -1.39
C ASN A 222 -0.14 18.73 -0.74
N ASP A 223 -0.73 19.42 0.24
CA ASP A 223 -1.79 18.87 1.08
C ASP A 223 -3.09 18.59 0.30
N TYR A 224 -3.40 19.42 -0.71
CA TYR A 224 -4.55 19.21 -1.58
C TYR A 224 -4.43 17.88 -2.34
N LEU A 225 -3.28 17.59 -2.94
CA LEU A 225 -3.04 16.33 -3.65
C LEU A 225 -3.06 15.15 -2.68
N ALA A 226 -2.45 15.27 -1.49
CA ALA A 226 -2.50 14.23 -0.47
C ALA A 226 -3.94 13.87 -0.09
N LYS A 227 -4.77 14.87 0.21
CA LYS A 227 -6.18 14.70 0.58
C LYS A 227 -6.99 14.12 -0.58
N ARG A 228 -6.91 14.75 -1.76
CA ARG A 228 -7.62 14.30 -2.97
C ARG A 228 -7.28 12.87 -3.32
N ASP A 229 -6.00 12.49 -3.33
CA ASP A 229 -5.61 11.15 -3.77
C ASP A 229 -5.93 10.08 -2.72
N SER A 230 -5.90 10.44 -1.43
CA SER A 230 -6.40 9.56 -0.36
C SER A 230 -7.90 9.29 -0.48
N GLU A 231 -8.69 10.30 -0.85
CA GLU A 231 -10.14 10.18 -1.06
C GLU A 231 -10.45 9.47 -2.38
N TRP A 232 -9.67 9.75 -3.43
CA TRP A 232 -9.93 9.22 -4.76
C TRP A 232 -9.50 7.75 -4.89
N MET A 233 -8.31 7.39 -4.42
CA MET A 233 -7.82 6.00 -4.50
C MET A 233 -8.24 5.15 -3.29
N GLY A 234 -8.59 5.79 -2.16
CA GLY A 234 -8.97 5.15 -0.91
C GLY A 234 -9.96 4.00 -1.05
N PRO A 235 -11.10 4.20 -1.75
CA PRO A 235 -12.14 3.18 -1.86
C PRO A 235 -11.67 1.86 -2.50
N LEU A 236 -10.66 1.88 -3.38
CA LEU A 236 -10.07 0.64 -3.92
C LEU A 236 -9.45 -0.23 -2.82
N TYR A 237 -8.75 0.40 -1.87
CA TYR A 237 -8.09 -0.29 -0.77
C TYR A 237 -9.09 -0.70 0.32
N MET A 238 -10.01 0.22 0.64
CA MET A 238 -11.03 0.00 1.67
C MET A 238 -12.02 -1.10 1.30
N PHE A 239 -12.42 -1.19 0.02
CA PHE A 239 -13.19 -2.33 -0.49
C PHE A 239 -12.51 -3.68 -0.20
N ASN A 240 -11.19 -3.71 -0.34
CA ASN A 240 -10.37 -4.87 -0.07
C ASN A 240 -9.99 -5.04 1.42
N GLY A 241 -10.55 -4.22 2.31
CA GLY A 241 -10.41 -4.33 3.75
C GLY A 241 -9.06 -3.83 4.28
N LEU A 242 -8.48 -2.83 3.62
CA LEU A 242 -7.32 -2.06 4.09
C LEU A 242 -7.74 -0.63 4.43
N SER A 243 -7.27 -0.14 5.58
CA SER A 243 -7.54 1.21 6.07
C SER A 243 -6.65 2.27 5.40
N VAL A 244 -7.21 3.46 5.17
CA VAL A 244 -6.52 4.57 4.51
C VAL A 244 -6.82 5.85 5.28
N ASP A 245 -5.80 6.67 5.50
CA ASP A 245 -5.98 8.02 6.06
C ASP A 245 -4.94 9.00 5.49
N CYS A 246 -5.13 10.29 5.73
CA CYS A 246 -4.24 11.37 5.31
C CYS A 246 -3.84 12.24 6.51
N ILE A 247 -2.54 12.31 6.79
CA ILE A 247 -2.03 13.07 7.95
C ILE A 247 -2.27 14.57 7.85
N ASP A 248 -2.38 15.11 6.64
CA ASP A 248 -2.68 16.53 6.38
C ASP A 248 -4.14 16.90 6.73
N LYS A 249 -5.01 15.94 7.06
CA LYS A 249 -6.36 16.18 7.61
C LYS A 249 -6.32 16.48 9.12
N HIS A 250 -5.23 16.12 9.80
CA HIS A 250 -5.16 16.05 11.25
C HIS A 250 -4.12 16.99 11.83
N ARG A 251 -4.42 17.54 13.01
CA ARG A 251 -3.49 18.41 13.71
C ARG A 251 -2.22 17.63 14.13
N PRO A 252 -1.02 18.19 13.98
CA PRO A 252 0.22 17.64 14.54
C PRO A 252 0.09 17.20 16.01
N ASN A 253 0.67 16.05 16.37
CA ASN A 253 0.66 15.44 17.71
C ASN A 253 -0.73 15.12 18.30
N SER A 254 -1.78 15.09 17.48
CA SER A 254 -3.12 14.69 17.93
C SER A 254 -3.32 13.18 17.93
N ASP A 255 -4.35 12.71 18.62
CA ASP A 255 -4.72 11.28 18.60
C ASP A 255 -5.19 10.85 17.21
N GLU A 256 -5.85 11.74 16.47
CA GLU A 256 -6.23 11.52 15.07
C GLU A 256 -5.00 11.37 14.18
N ARG A 257 -3.96 12.18 14.37
CA ARG A 257 -2.69 12.05 13.64
C ARG A 257 -2.03 10.69 13.88
N ARG A 258 -2.04 10.22 15.14
CA ARG A 258 -1.52 8.88 15.49
C ARG A 258 -2.36 7.78 14.85
N LYS A 259 -3.69 7.90 14.87
CA LYS A 259 -4.59 6.96 14.18
C LYS A 259 -4.32 6.91 12.68
N ALA A 260 -4.07 8.05 12.05
CA ALA A 260 -3.75 8.12 10.61
C ALA A 260 -2.48 7.35 10.25
N TYR A 261 -1.47 7.36 11.12
CA TYR A 261 -0.25 6.54 10.96
C TYR A 261 -0.46 5.04 11.21
N MET A 262 -1.51 4.68 11.95
CA MET A 262 -1.89 3.27 12.19
C MET A 262 -2.75 2.68 11.06
N ALA A 263 -3.29 3.50 10.16
CA ALA A 263 -3.95 3.01 8.95
C ALA A 263 -2.98 2.18 8.08
N ASP A 264 -3.44 1.20 7.31
CA ASP A 264 -2.58 0.38 6.45
C ASP A 264 -1.83 1.24 5.42
N ILE A 265 -2.48 2.32 4.96
CA ILE A 265 -1.97 3.27 3.98
C ILE A 265 -2.15 4.70 4.51
N THR A 266 -1.07 5.46 4.56
CA THR A 266 -1.06 6.83 5.06
C THR A 266 -0.59 7.77 3.95
N PHE A 267 -1.47 8.67 3.51
CA PHE A 267 -1.14 9.75 2.59
C PHE A 267 -0.62 10.97 3.34
N GLY A 268 0.31 11.71 2.73
CA GLY A 268 0.70 12.99 3.26
C GLY A 268 1.73 13.75 2.43
N THR A 269 2.13 14.92 2.90
CA THR A 269 3.23 15.69 2.30
C THR A 269 4.58 15.32 2.89
N ASN A 270 5.65 15.51 2.12
CA ASN A 270 7.03 15.29 2.57
C ASN A 270 7.36 16.08 3.85
N ASN A 271 6.90 17.32 3.94
CA ASN A 271 7.09 18.19 5.10
C ASN A 271 6.42 17.60 6.34
N GLU A 272 5.16 17.18 6.23
CA GLU A 272 4.42 16.63 7.38
C GLU A 272 5.05 15.34 7.89
N PHE A 273 5.41 14.40 7.01
CA PHE A 273 6.15 13.19 7.40
C PHE A 273 7.50 13.52 8.06
N GLY A 274 8.25 14.47 7.50
CA GLY A 274 9.56 14.87 8.04
C GLY A 274 9.45 15.56 9.40
N PHE A 275 8.48 16.46 9.59
CA PHE A 275 8.27 17.15 10.86
C PHE A 275 7.71 16.25 11.94
N ASP A 276 6.85 15.28 11.62
CA ASP A 276 6.44 14.25 12.57
C ASP A 276 7.64 13.43 13.03
N TYR A 277 8.50 12.98 12.10
CA TYR A 277 9.73 12.26 12.45
C TYR A 277 10.63 13.07 13.41
N LEU A 278 10.83 14.36 13.13
CA LEU A 278 11.62 15.22 14.01
C LEU A 278 10.95 15.40 15.38
N ARG A 279 9.63 15.56 15.44
CA ARG A 279 8.88 15.68 16.70
C ARG A 279 8.94 14.40 17.52
N ASP A 280 8.81 13.25 16.88
CA ASP A 280 8.93 11.94 17.51
C ASP A 280 10.32 11.74 18.15
N ASN A 281 11.39 12.22 17.49
CA ASN A 281 12.75 12.19 18.05
C ASN A 281 13.01 13.25 19.15
N MET A 282 12.05 14.14 19.41
CA MET A 282 12.08 15.07 20.55
C MET A 282 11.09 14.67 21.65
N ALA A 283 10.32 13.60 21.46
CA ALA A 283 9.31 13.13 22.40
C ALA A 283 9.97 12.63 23.71
N THR A 284 9.34 12.95 24.83
CA THR A 284 9.81 12.51 26.16
C THR A 284 9.27 11.15 26.58
N SER A 285 8.22 10.66 25.91
CA SER A 285 7.58 9.38 26.20
C SER A 285 7.25 8.64 24.90
N PRO A 286 7.37 7.29 24.85
CA PRO A 286 6.93 6.49 23.70
C PRO A 286 5.45 6.68 23.35
N ALA A 287 4.60 7.04 24.32
CA ALA A 287 3.18 7.30 24.07
C ALA A 287 2.92 8.58 23.26
N ASP A 288 3.88 9.50 23.24
CA ASP A 288 3.78 10.77 22.51
C ASP A 288 4.14 10.61 21.02
N LEU A 289 4.73 9.47 20.64
CA LEU A 289 5.08 9.17 19.25
C LEU A 289 3.81 9.07 18.39
N VAL A 290 3.87 9.65 17.20
CA VAL A 290 2.78 9.54 16.22
C VAL A 290 3.08 8.55 15.11
N GLN A 291 4.34 8.46 14.65
CA GLN A 291 4.72 7.52 13.61
C GLN A 291 4.90 6.11 14.17
N ARG A 292 4.89 5.15 13.24
CA ARG A 292 5.43 3.80 13.43
C ARG A 292 6.71 3.64 12.61
N GLN A 293 7.31 2.45 12.70
CA GLN A 293 8.50 2.08 11.93
C GLN A 293 8.32 2.36 10.42
N HIS A 294 9.31 2.98 9.78
CA HIS A 294 9.28 3.26 8.35
C HIS A 294 9.45 1.96 7.55
N ASN A 295 8.43 1.60 6.77
CA ASN A 295 8.39 0.34 6.02
C ASN A 295 8.55 0.54 4.50
N TYR A 296 7.61 1.26 3.88
CA TYR A 296 7.62 1.50 2.45
C TYR A 296 7.03 2.87 2.15
N ALA A 297 7.64 3.59 1.19
CA ALA A 297 7.15 4.89 0.75
C ALA A 297 7.17 4.98 -0.78
N ILE A 298 6.09 5.49 -1.35
CA ILE A 298 6.05 5.96 -2.74
C ILE A 298 5.99 7.48 -2.70
N VAL A 299 6.92 8.10 -3.41
CA VAL A 299 6.94 9.54 -3.60
C VAL A 299 6.39 9.84 -4.99
N ASP A 300 5.29 10.58 -5.05
CA ASP A 300 4.77 11.10 -6.31
C ASP A 300 5.56 12.37 -6.71
N GLU A 301 5.77 12.55 -8.02
CA GLU A 301 6.56 13.64 -8.62
C GLU A 301 8.02 13.73 -8.11
N VAL A 302 8.82 12.67 -8.38
CA VAL A 302 10.28 12.58 -8.12
C VAL A 302 11.12 13.16 -9.25
#